data_AF-A0A3M9MDD2-F1
#
_entry.id   AF-A0A3M9MDD2-F1
#
_cell.length_a   1.000
_cell.length_b   1.000
_cell.length_c   1.000
_cell.angle_alpha   90.00
_cell.angle_beta   90.00
_cell.angle_gamma   90.00
#
_symmetry.space_group_name_H-M   'P 1'
#
loop_
_entity.id
_entity.type
_entity.pdbx_description
1 polymer ?
#
loop_
_entity_poly.entity_id
_entity_poly.type
_entity_poly.pdbx_seq_one_letter_code
_entity_poly.pdbx_strand_id
1 'polypeptide(L)'
;MGTARATVAACAVLTAGLLAGCSGSSGGTKAAPPWSSGAPTPEGLVAGPAPVSANVVPGDTWSFTLAKTDDPNVPTSQWPSADTVLTAEQLKAAIPGARAATLGSCTKGASGTAKTAKNASCSWSIALKGDTGFTNSITVSLIAIGADKTGSGVTAAWTSVRDKDVKNRASIDRYFTQGSFGAKGSYYLGNNHASVLVSDGNIAAWINLTFIGFNSLNSSSTTLMTSVFPVLAHDLADHLPRKYA
;
A
#
# COMPACT_ATOMS: atom_id res chain seq x y z
N MET A 1 -14.59 -27.39 -60.86
CA MET A 1 -13.66 -27.46 -59.72
C MET A 1 -12.42 -26.62 -60.05
N GLY A 2 -11.87 -25.87 -59.08
CA GLY A 2 -10.66 -25.03 -59.22
C GLY A 2 -10.86 -23.72 -60.02
N THR A 3 -10.93 -22.51 -59.43
CA THR A 3 -9.88 -21.67 -58.78
C THR A 3 -8.86 -21.06 -59.76
N ALA A 4 -8.51 -19.77 -59.74
CA ALA A 4 -8.83 -18.68 -58.81
C ALA A 4 -8.82 -17.28 -59.48
N ARG A 5 -9.21 -16.25 -58.72
CA ARG A 5 -9.27 -14.82 -59.10
C ARG A 5 -7.91 -14.11 -58.89
N ALA A 6 -7.64 -13.02 -59.61
CA ALA A 6 -7.13 -11.75 -59.03
C ALA A 6 -7.13 -10.58 -60.03
N THR A 7 -7.93 -9.55 -59.72
CA THR A 7 -7.84 -8.15 -60.17
C THR A 7 -7.30 -7.36 -58.94
N VAL A 8 -6.71 -6.17 -58.92
CA VAL A 8 -6.85 -4.93 -59.72
C VAL A 8 -5.53 -4.12 -59.69
N ALA A 9 -5.37 -3.23 -60.69
CA ALA A 9 -4.62 -1.97 -60.68
C ALA A 9 -4.91 -1.04 -59.45
N ALA A 10 -4.35 0.16 -59.25
CA ALA A 10 -3.56 1.09 -60.08
C ALA A 10 -2.60 1.91 -59.15
N CYS A 11 -1.47 2.47 -59.62
CA CYS A 11 -1.29 3.88 -60.01
C CYS A 11 -2.30 4.91 -59.42
N ALA A 12 -2.00 6.16 -59.04
CA ALA A 12 -0.78 6.96 -58.75
C ALA A 12 -1.28 8.35 -58.19
N VAL A 13 -0.52 9.38 -57.78
CA VAL A 13 0.92 9.69 -57.68
C VAL A 13 1.15 10.86 -56.67
N LEU A 14 2.41 11.11 -56.25
CA LEU A 14 3.00 12.33 -55.61
C LEU A 14 2.12 13.39 -54.89
N THR A 15 2.54 13.76 -53.67
CA THR A 15 2.77 15.19 -53.32
C THR A 15 3.91 15.30 -52.31
N ALA A 16 4.68 16.40 -52.37
CA ALA A 16 5.91 16.58 -51.59
C ALA A 16 5.77 17.69 -50.53
N GLY A 17 6.58 17.58 -49.47
CA GLY A 17 6.97 18.69 -48.59
C GLY A 17 6.16 18.87 -47.30
N LEU A 18 6.76 18.50 -46.16
CA LEU A 18 7.36 19.49 -45.26
C LEU A 18 8.26 18.79 -44.22
N LEU A 19 9.41 19.40 -43.91
CA LEU A 19 10.18 19.07 -42.71
C LEU A 19 9.45 19.64 -41.48
N ALA A 20 8.97 18.78 -40.58
CA ALA A 20 8.36 19.20 -39.32
C ALA A 20 8.75 18.27 -38.16
N GLY A 21 9.45 18.85 -37.18
CA GLY A 21 9.37 18.45 -35.77
C GLY A 21 9.80 17.03 -35.37
N CYS A 22 11.09 16.70 -35.49
CA CYS A 22 11.67 15.61 -34.69
C CYS A 22 12.40 16.19 -33.46
N SER A 23 11.70 16.34 -32.33
CA SER A 23 12.30 16.26 -30.98
C SER A 23 11.25 16.51 -29.87
N GLY A 24 11.21 15.64 -28.87
CA GLY A 24 10.82 16.05 -27.50
C GLY A 24 9.33 16.23 -27.23
N SER A 25 8.52 15.18 -27.37
CA SER A 25 7.31 15.08 -26.54
C SER A 25 7.75 14.90 -25.09
N SER A 26 7.81 16.01 -24.34
CA SER A 26 8.10 16.00 -22.90
C SER A 26 7.05 15.13 -22.22
N GLY A 27 7.49 14.06 -21.54
CA GLY A 27 6.60 13.08 -20.92
C GLY A 27 5.57 13.77 -20.03
N GLY A 28 4.31 13.75 -20.47
CA GLY A 28 3.22 14.34 -19.73
C GLY A 28 3.06 13.62 -18.40
N THR A 29 3.49 14.27 -17.31
CA THR A 29 3.23 13.82 -15.96
C THR A 29 1.72 13.64 -15.82
N LYS A 30 1.25 12.40 -15.67
CA LYS A 30 -0.20 12.11 -15.54
C LYS A 30 -0.73 12.99 -14.40
N ALA A 31 -1.63 13.91 -14.72
CA ALA A 31 -2.26 14.74 -13.70
C ALA A 31 -2.98 13.85 -12.68
N ALA A 32 -2.82 14.16 -11.39
CA ALA A 32 -3.47 13.40 -10.32
C ALA A 32 -4.99 13.39 -10.52
N PRO A 33 -5.68 12.24 -10.36
CA PRO A 33 -7.13 12.17 -10.48
C PRO A 33 -7.83 13.13 -9.49
N PRO A 34 -8.89 13.83 -9.90
CA PRO A 34 -9.57 14.79 -9.02
C PRO A 34 -10.44 14.06 -7.99
N TRP A 35 -9.97 14.00 -6.75
CA TRP A 35 -10.80 13.70 -5.58
C TRP A 35 -10.65 14.78 -4.51
N SER A 36 -11.29 15.92 -4.79
CA SER A 36 -11.76 16.90 -3.80
C SER A 36 -12.76 16.26 -2.82
N SER A 37 -12.98 16.73 -1.59
CA SER A 37 -12.56 17.96 -0.91
C SER A 37 -12.79 17.82 0.60
N GLY A 38 -12.02 18.52 1.44
CA GLY A 38 -12.52 18.98 2.73
C GLY A 38 -12.36 18.06 3.95
N ALA A 39 -11.31 17.24 4.01
CA ALA A 39 -10.79 16.76 5.29
C ALA A 39 -9.60 17.63 5.72
N PRO A 40 -9.40 17.94 7.02
CA PRO A 40 -8.18 18.60 7.46
C PRO A 40 -6.98 17.70 7.15
N THR A 41 -6.10 18.18 6.27
CA THR A 41 -4.76 17.61 6.13
C THR A 41 -3.98 17.95 7.40
N PRO A 42 -3.27 17.01 8.03
CA PRO A 42 -2.34 17.31 9.11
C PRO A 42 -1.37 18.41 8.67
N GLU A 43 -1.19 19.45 9.49
CA GLU A 43 -0.11 20.42 9.27
C GLU A 43 1.23 19.66 9.33
N GLY A 44 2.09 19.88 8.33
CA GLY A 44 3.36 19.15 8.23
C GLY A 44 3.25 17.73 7.65
N LEU A 45 2.37 17.50 6.67
CA LEU A 45 2.52 16.34 5.77
C LEU A 45 3.95 16.33 5.18
N VAL A 46 4.66 15.20 5.32
CA VAL A 46 6.01 15.02 4.78
C VAL A 46 6.00 14.14 3.55
N ALA A 47 6.88 14.42 2.59
CA ALA A 47 7.16 13.46 1.52
C ALA A 47 7.70 12.16 2.14
N GLY A 48 7.18 11.01 1.72
CA GLY A 48 7.79 9.73 2.06
C GLY A 48 9.22 9.66 1.51
N PRO A 49 10.22 9.17 2.28
CA PRO A 49 11.51 8.85 1.70
C PRO A 49 11.31 7.78 0.61
N ALA A 50 12.20 7.73 -0.39
CA ALA A 50 12.25 6.55 -1.25
C ALA A 50 12.48 5.31 -0.36
N PRO A 51 11.78 4.17 -0.59
CA PRO A 51 12.10 2.95 0.12
C PRO A 51 13.57 2.63 -0.15
N VAL A 52 14.36 2.53 0.93
CA VAL A 52 15.76 2.11 0.84
C VAL A 52 15.76 0.74 0.18
N SER A 53 16.70 0.47 -0.75
CA SER A 53 16.68 -0.75 -1.56
C SER A 53 17.03 -2.01 -0.76
N ALA A 54 16.11 -2.44 0.10
CA ALA A 54 15.87 -3.85 0.33
C ALA A 54 15.52 -4.50 -1.02
N ASN A 55 15.78 -5.81 -1.13
CA ASN A 55 15.24 -6.57 -2.25
C ASN A 55 13.72 -6.61 -2.07
N VAL A 56 13.01 -5.70 -2.75
CA VAL A 56 11.54 -5.67 -2.79
C VAL A 56 11.07 -7.04 -3.27
N VAL A 57 10.44 -7.80 -2.38
CA VAL A 57 9.97 -9.15 -2.69
C VAL A 57 8.59 -8.99 -3.32
N PRO A 58 8.40 -9.33 -4.61
CA PRO A 58 7.11 -9.16 -5.28
C PRO A 58 6.01 -9.89 -4.52
N GLY A 59 4.96 -9.16 -4.15
CA GLY A 59 3.78 -9.72 -3.48
C GLY A 59 2.72 -10.21 -4.47
N ASP A 60 1.88 -11.15 -4.04
CA ASP A 60 0.72 -11.60 -4.81
C ASP A 60 -0.29 -10.46 -5.03
N THR A 61 -0.67 -10.18 -6.28
CA THR A 61 -1.71 -9.18 -6.56
C THR A 61 -3.10 -9.72 -6.20
N TRP A 62 -3.80 -9.05 -5.29
CA TRP A 62 -5.18 -9.33 -4.94
C TRP A 62 -6.13 -8.72 -5.95
N SER A 63 -7.17 -9.47 -6.32
CA SER A 63 -8.29 -8.99 -7.13
C SER A 63 -9.56 -9.08 -6.32
N PHE A 64 -10.21 -7.93 -6.11
CA PHE A 64 -11.46 -7.84 -5.35
C PHE A 64 -12.59 -7.34 -6.22
N THR A 65 -13.80 -7.75 -5.87
CA THR A 65 -15.05 -7.26 -6.45
C THR A 65 -15.99 -6.87 -5.34
N LEU A 66 -16.61 -5.68 -5.44
CA LEU A 66 -17.72 -5.32 -4.57
C LEU A 66 -18.93 -6.20 -4.90
N ALA A 67 -19.76 -6.46 -3.89
CA ALA A 67 -21.08 -7.03 -4.14
C ALA A 67 -21.89 -6.08 -5.05
N LYS A 68 -22.80 -6.63 -5.87
CA LYS A 68 -23.69 -5.81 -6.72
C LYS A 68 -24.78 -5.07 -5.93
N THR A 69 -24.94 -5.40 -4.66
CA THR A 69 -25.84 -4.76 -3.69
C THR A 69 -25.19 -3.51 -3.08
N ASP A 70 -25.96 -2.66 -2.39
CA ASP A 70 -25.47 -1.45 -1.73
C ASP A 70 -24.48 -1.67 -0.56
N ASP A 71 -24.05 -2.92 -0.33
CA ASP A 71 -23.05 -3.27 0.66
C ASP A 71 -21.67 -2.71 0.25
N PRO A 72 -21.07 -1.78 1.01
CA PRO A 72 -19.76 -1.24 0.67
C PRO A 72 -18.61 -2.23 0.99
N ASN A 73 -18.87 -3.43 1.50
CA ASN A 73 -17.81 -4.38 1.83
C ASN A 73 -17.49 -5.33 0.65
N VAL A 74 -16.21 -5.70 0.51
CA VAL A 74 -15.83 -6.82 -0.36
C VAL A 74 -16.29 -8.13 0.31
N PRO A 75 -16.87 -9.11 -0.41
CA PRO A 75 -17.26 -10.40 0.16
C PRO A 75 -16.09 -11.10 0.85
N THR A 76 -16.29 -11.58 2.08
CA THR A 76 -15.23 -12.12 2.95
C THR A 76 -14.49 -13.33 2.39
N SER A 77 -15.09 -14.06 1.45
CA SER A 77 -14.47 -15.15 0.70
C SER A 77 -13.34 -14.70 -0.22
N GLN A 78 -13.31 -13.43 -0.63
CA GLN A 78 -12.27 -12.86 -1.50
C GLN A 78 -11.08 -12.32 -0.70
N TRP A 79 -11.19 -12.16 0.62
CA TRP A 79 -10.15 -11.50 1.42
C TRP A 79 -8.92 -12.41 1.60
N PRO A 80 -7.69 -11.87 1.49
CA PRO A 80 -6.49 -12.57 1.95
C PRO A 80 -6.61 -12.89 3.44
N SER A 81 -5.88 -13.89 3.91
CA SER A 81 -5.73 -14.12 5.34
C SER A 81 -4.66 -13.17 5.88
N ALA A 82 -4.75 -12.69 7.13
CA ALA A 82 -3.84 -11.65 7.63
C ALA A 82 -2.38 -12.12 7.77
N ASP A 83 -2.15 -13.43 7.81
CA ASP A 83 -0.85 -14.10 7.74
C ASP A 83 -0.26 -14.14 6.32
N THR A 84 -1.05 -13.87 5.29
CA THR A 84 -0.60 -13.76 3.88
C THR A 84 -0.55 -12.30 3.39
N VAL A 85 -0.70 -11.32 4.30
CA VAL A 85 -0.65 -9.88 3.98
C VAL A 85 0.78 -9.35 3.91
N LEU A 86 1.70 -9.97 4.64
CA LEU A 86 3.16 -9.78 4.54
C LEU A 86 3.82 -11.13 4.79
N THR A 87 4.76 -11.53 3.94
CA THR A 87 5.47 -12.82 4.07
C THR A 87 6.67 -12.73 5.01
N ALA A 88 7.19 -13.89 5.43
CA ALA A 88 8.42 -13.95 6.22
C ALA A 88 9.61 -13.32 5.48
N GLU A 89 9.64 -13.48 4.15
CA GLU A 89 10.67 -12.96 3.25
C GLU A 89 10.59 -11.43 3.15
N GLN A 90 9.40 -10.86 2.95
CA GLN A 90 9.17 -9.40 2.94
C GLN A 90 9.59 -8.77 4.28
N LEU A 91 9.12 -9.32 5.40
CA LEU A 91 9.48 -8.86 6.74
C LEU A 91 10.98 -8.94 7.01
N LYS A 92 11.63 -10.03 6.57
CA LYS A 92 13.09 -10.19 6.69
C LYS A 92 13.87 -9.24 5.77
N ALA A 93 13.37 -8.94 4.58
CA ALA A 93 14.00 -8.02 3.64
C ALA A 93 13.91 -6.56 4.12
N ALA A 94 12.77 -6.15 4.68
CA ALA A 94 12.52 -4.79 5.14
C ALA A 94 13.29 -4.41 6.42
N ILE A 95 13.70 -5.37 7.24
CA ILE A 95 14.28 -5.12 8.57
C ILE A 95 15.81 -5.29 8.57
N PRO A 96 16.60 -4.23 8.78
CA PRO A 96 18.06 -4.31 8.82
C PRO A 96 18.58 -5.35 9.82
N GLY A 97 19.39 -6.29 9.33
CA GLY A 97 20.02 -7.32 10.15
C GLY A 97 19.09 -8.46 10.59
N ALA A 98 17.86 -8.56 10.06
CA ALA A 98 16.98 -9.69 10.34
C ALA A 98 17.54 -11.02 9.77
N ARG A 99 17.61 -12.02 10.65
CA ARG A 99 18.06 -13.39 10.34
C ARG A 99 16.88 -14.28 9.97
N ALA A 100 15.77 -14.14 10.67
CA ALA A 100 14.53 -14.87 10.47
C ALA A 100 13.31 -14.01 10.88
N ALA A 101 12.19 -14.25 10.20
CA ALA A 101 10.85 -13.85 10.61
C ALA A 101 10.02 -15.12 10.79
N THR A 102 9.23 -15.21 11.85
CA THR A 102 8.44 -16.41 12.17
C THR A 102 7.03 -15.99 12.54
N LEU A 103 6.02 -16.55 11.87
CA LEU A 103 4.62 -16.31 12.22
C LEU A 103 4.35 -16.89 13.62
N GLY A 104 3.84 -16.05 14.50
CA GLY A 104 3.37 -16.42 15.83
C GLY A 104 1.89 -16.78 15.79
N SER A 105 1.08 -16.12 16.60
CA SER A 105 -0.37 -16.31 16.62
C SER A 105 -1.10 -15.27 15.77
N CYS A 106 -2.20 -15.71 15.15
CA CYS A 106 -3.20 -14.84 14.54
C CYS A 106 -4.45 -14.81 15.43
N THR A 107 -4.74 -13.63 16.00
CA THR A 107 -5.97 -13.39 16.76
C THR A 107 -7.03 -12.80 15.83
N LYS A 108 -8.25 -13.34 15.85
CA LYS A 108 -9.37 -12.73 15.12
C LYS A 108 -9.69 -11.37 15.72
N GLY A 109 -9.62 -10.34 14.90
CA GLY A 109 -9.75 -8.95 15.30
C GLY A 109 -11.17 -8.45 15.14
N ALA A 110 -11.82 -8.07 16.24
CA ALA A 110 -13.07 -7.34 16.20
C ALA A 110 -12.81 -5.85 15.86
N SER A 111 -12.48 -5.55 14.60
CA SER A 111 -12.49 -4.17 14.10
C SER A 111 -13.89 -3.57 14.33
N GLY A 112 -13.95 -2.39 14.94
CA GLY A 112 -15.23 -1.74 15.28
C GLY A 112 -16.01 -1.28 14.05
N THR A 113 -15.32 -1.10 12.92
CA THR A 113 -15.86 -0.59 11.65
C THR A 113 -16.17 -1.70 10.64
N ALA A 114 -15.54 -2.87 10.75
CA ALA A 114 -15.88 -4.07 9.99
C ALA A 114 -15.59 -5.32 10.83
N LYS A 115 -16.52 -6.27 10.92
CA LYS A 115 -16.29 -7.55 11.63
C LYS A 115 -16.47 -8.73 10.68
N THR A 116 -15.36 -9.21 10.14
CA THR A 116 -15.30 -10.40 9.29
C THR A 116 -14.45 -11.47 9.98
N ALA A 117 -14.63 -12.75 9.62
CA ALA A 117 -13.76 -13.82 10.13
C ALA A 117 -12.30 -13.73 9.61
N LYS A 118 -12.05 -12.86 8.61
CA LYS A 118 -10.77 -12.57 7.96
C LYS A 118 -10.08 -11.33 8.55
N ASN A 119 -10.80 -10.47 9.28
CA ASN A 119 -10.19 -9.46 10.13
C ASN A 119 -9.42 -10.16 11.26
N ALA A 120 -8.11 -10.05 11.19
CA ALA A 120 -7.19 -10.70 12.11
C ALA A 120 -5.94 -9.85 12.30
N SER A 121 -5.34 -10.00 13.47
CA SER A 121 -4.03 -9.46 13.83
C SER A 121 -3.07 -10.63 14.01
N CYS A 122 -2.09 -10.74 13.13
CA CYS A 122 -1.06 -11.76 13.15
C CYS A 122 0.25 -11.16 13.67
N SER A 123 0.80 -11.77 14.73
CA SER A 123 2.09 -11.40 15.28
C SER A 123 3.20 -12.15 14.53
N TRP A 124 4.26 -11.44 14.16
CA TRP A 124 5.47 -11.97 13.55
C TRP A 124 6.67 -11.71 14.45
N SER A 125 7.33 -12.78 14.89
CA SER A 125 8.56 -12.72 15.69
C SER A 125 9.77 -12.53 14.79
N ILE A 126 10.61 -11.51 15.06
CA ILE A 126 11.78 -11.17 14.24
C ILE A 126 13.07 -11.37 15.04
N ALA A 127 13.99 -12.18 14.53
CA ALA A 127 15.32 -12.38 15.13
C ALA A 127 16.36 -11.50 14.43
N LEU A 128 16.91 -10.49 15.11
CA LEU A 128 17.99 -9.65 14.58
C LEU A 128 19.36 -10.26 14.89
N LYS A 129 20.40 -9.85 14.16
CA LYS A 129 21.80 -10.26 14.43
C LYS A 129 22.25 -9.71 15.79
N GLY A 130 22.62 -10.60 16.71
CA GLY A 130 23.07 -10.26 18.06
C GLY A 130 22.06 -10.58 19.16
N ASP A 131 20.76 -10.63 18.83
CA ASP A 131 19.71 -10.96 19.81
C ASP A 131 19.80 -12.42 20.27
N THR A 132 19.67 -12.63 21.59
CA THR A 132 19.53 -13.94 22.25
C THR A 132 18.06 -14.24 22.55
N GLY A 133 17.22 -14.25 21.50
CA GLY A 133 15.79 -14.52 21.59
C GLY A 133 14.97 -13.71 20.57
N PHE A 134 13.68 -13.98 20.49
CA PHE A 134 12.73 -13.19 19.69
C PHE A 134 12.04 -12.15 20.58
N THR A 135 12.74 -11.06 20.90
CA THR A 135 12.13 -9.92 21.63
C THR A 135 11.41 -8.94 20.70
N ASN A 136 11.78 -8.92 19.42
CA ASN A 136 11.20 -8.03 18.42
C ASN A 136 9.97 -8.69 17.78
N SER A 137 8.87 -7.95 17.66
CA SER A 137 7.65 -8.43 17.01
C SER A 137 6.98 -7.35 16.17
N ILE A 138 6.42 -7.76 15.03
CA ILE A 138 5.52 -6.93 14.22
C ILE A 138 4.14 -7.56 14.25
N THR A 139 3.14 -6.82 14.71
CA THR A 139 1.74 -7.20 14.52
C THR A 139 1.24 -6.59 13.22
N VAL A 140 0.76 -7.44 12.30
CA VAL A 140 0.10 -7.06 11.05
C VAL A 140 -1.39 -7.29 11.22
N SER A 141 -2.18 -6.23 11.07
CA SER A 141 -3.64 -6.26 11.30
C SER A 141 -4.39 -5.85 10.04
N LEU A 142 -5.14 -6.78 9.44
CA LEU A 142 -6.08 -6.48 8.37
C LEU A 142 -7.39 -5.96 8.99
N ILE A 143 -7.75 -4.71 8.71
CA ILE A 143 -8.83 -3.98 9.41
C ILE A 143 -10.13 -3.94 8.59
N ALA A 144 -10.01 -3.65 7.29
CA ALA A 144 -11.15 -3.53 6.37
C ALA A 144 -10.72 -3.63 4.90
N ILE A 145 -11.57 -4.24 4.06
CA ILE A 145 -11.50 -4.19 2.58
C ILE A 145 -12.92 -3.93 2.05
N GLY A 146 -13.06 -2.91 1.21
CA GLY A 146 -14.37 -2.41 0.79
C GLY A 146 -14.27 -1.21 -0.14
N ALA A 147 -15.40 -0.59 -0.43
CA ALA A 147 -15.52 0.49 -1.40
C ALA A 147 -14.70 1.73 -1.00
N ASP A 148 -13.98 2.27 -1.97
CA ASP A 148 -13.25 3.53 -1.87
C ASP A 148 -14.17 4.72 -2.17
N LYS A 149 -15.24 4.88 -1.39
CA LYS A 149 -16.19 5.97 -1.53
C LYS A 149 -15.79 7.16 -0.63
N THR A 150 -16.16 8.37 -1.06
CA THR A 150 -16.03 9.59 -0.26
C THR A 150 -17.20 9.68 0.74
N GLY A 151 -16.92 10.01 2.00
CA GLY A 151 -17.94 10.17 3.05
C GLY A 151 -18.53 8.87 3.63
N SER A 152 -18.33 7.72 2.99
CA SER A 152 -18.64 6.39 3.51
C SER A 152 -17.69 5.35 2.94
N GLY A 153 -17.46 4.21 3.62
CA GLY A 153 -16.51 3.18 3.17
C GLY A 153 -15.11 3.28 3.81
N VAL A 154 -14.16 2.50 3.29
CA VAL A 154 -12.90 2.20 4.00
C VAL A 154 -12.00 3.42 4.16
N THR A 155 -11.83 4.22 3.10
CA THR A 155 -11.02 5.44 3.15
C THR A 155 -11.58 6.47 4.13
N ALA A 156 -12.90 6.63 4.20
CA ALA A 156 -13.55 7.53 5.15
C ALA A 156 -13.36 7.05 6.61
N ALA A 157 -13.49 5.75 6.86
CA ALA A 157 -13.24 5.16 8.17
C ALA A 157 -11.77 5.28 8.61
N TRP A 158 -10.82 5.02 7.71
CA TRP A 158 -9.39 5.20 7.94
C TRP A 158 -9.05 6.64 8.27
N THR A 159 -9.58 7.59 7.48
CA THR A 159 -9.39 9.03 7.68
C THR A 159 -9.93 9.47 9.03
N SER A 160 -11.12 9.01 9.42
CA SER A 160 -11.70 9.33 10.74
C SER A 160 -10.90 8.81 11.93
N VAL A 161 -10.16 7.70 11.78
CA VAL A 161 -9.25 7.21 12.84
C VAL A 161 -7.93 7.97 12.82
N ARG A 162 -7.30 8.15 11.63
CA ARG A 162 -6.13 9.00 11.45
C ARG A 162 -6.33 10.36 12.14
N ASP A 163 -7.44 11.04 11.86
CA ASP A 163 -7.70 12.40 12.35
C ASP A 163 -7.92 12.47 13.88
N LYS A 164 -8.32 11.37 14.52
CA LYS A 164 -8.37 11.25 15.99
C LYS A 164 -6.99 11.00 16.61
N ASP A 165 -6.11 10.33 15.86
CA ASP A 165 -4.74 10.06 16.25
C ASP A 165 -3.77 11.21 15.92
N VAL A 166 -4.19 12.18 15.11
CA VAL A 166 -3.53 13.50 14.94
C VAL A 166 -3.53 14.25 16.27
N LYS A 167 -2.48 13.99 17.03
CA LYS A 167 -2.03 14.79 18.16
C LYS A 167 -0.88 15.66 17.63
N ASN A 168 -0.75 16.90 18.11
CA ASN A 168 0.29 17.85 17.68
C ASN A 168 1.71 17.46 18.17
N ARG A 169 2.10 16.20 17.98
CA ARG A 169 3.39 15.60 18.34
C ARG A 169 4.29 15.53 17.09
N ALA A 170 4.36 16.62 16.33
CA ALA A 170 5.05 16.70 15.04
C ALA A 170 6.55 16.31 15.10
N SER A 171 7.16 16.28 16.29
CA SER A 171 8.51 15.74 16.50
C SER A 171 8.61 14.23 16.27
N ILE A 172 7.58 13.45 16.60
CA ILE A 172 7.59 11.97 16.64
C ILE A 172 6.52 11.28 15.78
N ASP A 173 5.41 11.94 15.47
CA ASP A 173 4.41 11.43 14.53
C ASP A 173 4.73 11.91 13.10
N ARG A 174 4.52 11.06 12.09
CA ARG A 174 4.68 11.38 10.66
C ARG A 174 3.44 10.98 9.89
N TYR A 175 2.86 11.95 9.20
CA TYR A 175 1.79 11.76 8.23
C TYR A 175 2.39 12.00 6.85
N PHE A 176 2.33 11.00 5.97
CA PHE A 176 2.99 11.07 4.68
C PHE A 176 2.07 11.66 3.62
N THR A 177 2.64 12.36 2.63
CA THR A 177 1.88 12.85 1.48
C THR A 177 1.21 11.68 0.77
N GLN A 178 -0.04 11.89 0.35
CA GLN A 178 -0.82 10.96 -0.45
C GLN A 178 0.00 10.44 -1.66
N GLY A 179 -0.04 9.13 -1.92
CA GLY A 179 0.79 8.48 -2.95
C GLY A 179 2.19 8.05 -2.48
N SER A 180 2.64 8.44 -1.28
CA SER A 180 3.92 7.95 -0.73
C SER A 180 3.95 6.42 -0.69
N PHE A 181 5.07 5.85 -1.14
CA PHE A 181 5.29 4.40 -1.25
C PHE A 181 4.32 3.67 -2.23
N GLY A 182 3.48 4.41 -2.97
CA GLY A 182 2.40 3.86 -3.79
C GLY A 182 1.06 3.68 -3.05
N ALA A 183 1.00 3.99 -1.75
CA ALA A 183 -0.21 3.89 -0.95
C ALA A 183 -1.14 5.11 -1.14
N LYS A 184 -2.46 4.92 -1.01
CA LYS A 184 -3.43 6.02 -1.00
C LYS A 184 -3.21 6.93 0.20
N GLY A 185 -2.87 6.37 1.37
CA GLY A 185 -2.50 7.13 2.55
C GLY A 185 -1.66 6.30 3.51
N SER A 186 -0.75 6.94 4.24
CA SER A 186 0.10 6.27 5.21
C SER A 186 0.52 7.20 6.35
N TYR A 187 0.72 6.64 7.53
CA TYR A 187 1.27 7.36 8.69
C TYR A 187 2.05 6.42 9.61
N TYR A 188 2.97 7.00 10.38
CA TYR A 188 3.73 6.35 11.45
C TYR A 188 3.63 7.23 12.71
N LEU A 189 3.25 6.64 13.84
CA LEU A 189 3.10 7.33 15.12
C LEU A 189 4.26 7.00 16.06
N GLY A 190 4.65 7.94 16.93
CA GLY A 190 5.78 7.80 17.84
C GLY A 190 5.64 6.70 18.91
N ASN A 191 4.47 6.05 19.01
CA ASN A 191 4.25 4.83 19.80
C ASN A 191 4.46 3.54 18.98
N ASN A 192 5.17 3.62 17.85
CA ASN A 192 5.45 2.51 16.93
C ASN A 192 4.19 1.84 16.34
N HIS A 193 3.09 2.58 16.25
CA HIS A 193 1.91 2.19 15.47
C HIS A 193 1.99 2.87 14.10
N ALA A 194 1.72 2.13 13.04
CA ALA A 194 1.71 2.65 11.69
C ALA A 194 0.50 2.12 10.92
N SER A 195 0.11 2.82 9.87
CA SER A 195 -1.07 2.46 9.08
C SER A 195 -0.85 2.72 7.60
N VAL A 196 -1.40 1.83 6.78
CA VAL A 196 -1.34 1.88 5.32
C VAL A 196 -2.75 1.68 4.77
N LEU A 197 -3.18 2.63 3.94
CA LEU A 197 -4.40 2.58 3.15
C LEU A 197 -4.00 2.41 1.68
N VAL A 198 -4.35 1.28 1.10
CA VAL A 198 -4.08 0.92 -0.30
C VAL A 198 -5.39 1.03 -1.09
N SER A 199 -5.37 1.49 -2.35
CA SER A 199 -6.58 1.58 -3.15
C SER A 199 -6.34 1.68 -4.66
N ASP A 200 -7.25 1.09 -5.44
CA ASP A 200 -7.36 1.23 -6.90
C ASP A 200 -8.31 2.37 -7.34
N GLY A 201 -8.91 3.10 -6.39
CA GLY A 201 -9.91 4.14 -6.63
C GLY A 201 -11.36 3.67 -6.74
N ASN A 202 -11.64 2.37 -6.60
CA ASN A 202 -12.98 1.77 -6.46
C ASN A 202 -13.10 0.98 -5.16
N ILE A 203 -12.03 0.29 -4.77
CA ILE A 203 -11.86 -0.53 -3.58
C ILE A 203 -10.62 -0.02 -2.82
N ALA A 204 -10.67 -0.08 -1.49
CA ALA A 204 -9.57 0.23 -0.62
C ALA A 204 -9.41 -0.84 0.47
N ALA A 205 -8.16 -1.09 0.86
CA ALA A 205 -7.77 -1.97 1.95
C ALA A 205 -7.02 -1.18 3.03
N TRP A 206 -7.37 -1.41 4.28
CA TRP A 206 -6.74 -0.80 5.46
C TRP A 206 -5.99 -1.87 6.25
N ILE A 207 -4.67 -1.68 6.35
CA ILE A 207 -3.75 -2.49 7.13
C ILE A 207 -3.11 -1.61 8.21
N ASN A 208 -3.02 -2.12 9.44
CA ASN A 208 -2.21 -1.53 10.52
C ASN A 208 -0.97 -2.40 10.78
N LEU A 209 0.11 -1.75 11.17
CA LEU A 209 1.37 -2.35 11.63
C LEU A 209 1.66 -1.85 13.05
N THR A 210 2.19 -2.71 13.92
CA THR A 210 2.67 -2.29 15.25
C THR A 210 3.99 -2.97 15.56
N PHE A 211 5.02 -2.18 15.85
CA PHE A 211 6.39 -2.66 16.07
C PHE A 211 6.74 -2.65 17.56
N ILE A 212 7.15 -3.80 18.08
CA ILE A 212 7.43 -4.03 19.50
C ILE A 212 8.87 -4.55 19.65
N GLY A 213 9.58 -4.09 20.68
CA GLY A 213 10.82 -4.73 21.16
C GLY A 213 12.10 -4.48 20.35
N PHE A 214 12.05 -3.74 19.24
CA PHE A 214 13.15 -3.40 18.31
C PHE A 214 14.28 -2.52 18.89
N ASN A 215 14.60 -2.66 20.18
CA ASN A 215 15.56 -1.83 20.90
C ASN A 215 17.01 -2.01 20.42
N SER A 216 17.35 -3.13 19.77
CA SER A 216 18.67 -3.37 19.17
C SER A 216 18.87 -2.70 17.81
N LEU A 217 17.82 -2.14 17.19
CA LEU A 217 17.99 -1.21 16.07
C LEU A 217 18.49 0.14 16.59
N ASN A 218 19.60 0.64 16.05
CA ASN A 218 20.12 1.98 16.38
C ASN A 218 19.03 3.04 16.09
N SER A 219 18.78 3.93 17.04
CA SER A 219 17.67 4.89 17.02
C SER A 219 16.34 4.24 16.58
N SER A 220 15.97 3.14 17.25
CA SER A 220 14.92 2.19 16.84
C SER A 220 13.68 2.82 16.19
N SER A 221 13.02 3.77 16.85
CA SER A 221 11.83 4.45 16.32
C SER A 221 12.12 5.20 15.00
N THR A 222 13.27 5.86 14.87
CA THR A 222 13.71 6.50 13.62
C THR A 222 13.96 5.46 12.53
N THR A 223 14.73 4.40 12.81
CA THR A 223 15.02 3.35 11.82
C THR A 223 13.75 2.62 11.35
N LEU A 224 12.81 2.35 12.27
CA LEU A 224 11.50 1.81 11.92
C LEU A 224 10.71 2.75 11.01
N MET A 225 10.69 4.05 11.32
CA MET A 225 9.95 5.07 10.59
C MET A 225 10.54 5.42 9.21
N THR A 226 11.87 5.49 9.09
CA THR A 226 12.55 5.97 7.87
C THR A 226 13.05 4.87 6.94
N SER A 227 13.20 3.64 7.44
CA SER A 227 13.85 2.55 6.70
C SER A 227 12.97 1.30 6.59
N VAL A 228 12.35 0.86 7.69
CA VAL A 228 11.51 -0.36 7.67
C VAL A 228 10.10 -0.09 7.14
N PHE A 229 9.41 0.91 7.69
CA PHE A 229 8.03 1.23 7.32
C PHE A 229 7.87 1.61 5.83
N PRO A 230 8.75 2.41 5.19
CA PRO A 230 8.67 2.71 3.76
C PRO A 230 8.68 1.46 2.87
N VAL A 231 9.49 0.46 3.20
CA VAL A 231 9.56 -0.80 2.45
C VAL A 231 8.29 -1.60 2.65
N LEU A 232 7.85 -1.81 3.91
CA LEU A 232 6.61 -2.56 4.18
C LEU A 232 5.36 -1.86 3.62
N ALA A 233 5.31 -0.53 3.62
CA ALA A 233 4.21 0.24 3.04
C ALA A 233 4.20 0.14 1.50
N HIS A 234 5.37 -0.04 0.88
CA HIS A 234 5.49 -0.31 -0.55
C HIS A 234 5.04 -1.73 -0.90
N ASP A 235 5.57 -2.75 -0.21
CA ASP A 235 5.17 -4.16 -0.38
C ASP A 235 3.64 -4.31 -0.20
N LEU A 236 3.06 -3.64 0.80
CA LEU A 236 1.61 -3.59 1.02
C LEU A 236 0.84 -2.91 -0.12
N ALA A 237 1.38 -1.84 -0.71
CA ALA A 237 0.74 -1.11 -1.80
C ALA A 237 0.74 -1.90 -3.12
N ASP A 238 1.72 -2.78 -3.33
CA ASP A 238 1.87 -3.61 -4.53
C ASP A 238 0.87 -4.77 -4.58
N HIS A 239 0.26 -5.13 -3.45
CA HIS A 239 -0.78 -6.16 -3.37
C HIS A 239 -2.12 -5.78 -4.03
N LEU A 240 -2.36 -4.53 -4.43
CA LEU A 240 -3.57 -4.15 -5.19
C LEU A 240 -3.20 -3.54 -6.55
N PRO A 241 -3.97 -3.80 -7.63
CA PRO A 241 -3.77 -3.18 -8.94
C PRO A 241 -3.79 -1.64 -8.83
N ARG A 242 -2.61 -1.04 -8.80
CA ARG A 242 -2.43 0.39 -8.56
C ARG A 242 -3.01 1.19 -9.73
N LYS A 243 -3.98 2.06 -9.44
CA LYS A 243 -4.35 3.18 -10.32
C LYS A 243 -3.30 4.31 -10.32
N TYR A 244 -2.32 4.21 -9.42
CA TYR A 244 -1.30 5.23 -9.12
C TYR A 244 0.14 4.76 -9.37
N ALA A 245 0.33 3.73 -10.20
CA ALA A 245 1.64 3.30 -10.72
C ALA A 245 1.90 3.83 -12.15
#